data_AF-A0A3D3LUN4-F1
#
_entry.id   AF-A0A3D3LUN4-F1
#
_cell.length_a   1.000
_cell.length_b   1.000
_cell.length_c   1.000
_cell.angle_alpha   90.00
_cell.angle_beta   90.00
_cell.angle_gamma   90.00
#
_symmetry.space_group_name_H-M   'P 1'
#
loop_
_entity.id
_entity.type
_entity.pdbx_description
1 polymer ?
#
loop_
_entity_poly.entity_id
_entity_poly.type
_entity_poly.pdbx_seq_one_letter_code
_entity_poly.pdbx_strand_id
1 'polypeptide(L)'
;MKMRFSRIILKIIIIIISLVITMLIALLIYFYVTFREFSPKVSIDTLTSKKTGERIYIKSKTWGLLGGAHLIVISNSSEKEFNGNPITDYIYKGSESFLYNFQNDTLRIYTLKESEIPADFKSEIVIIQNEIPGWKFQELKKNDKTLIIR
;
A
#
# COMPACT_ATOMS: atom_id res chain seq x y z
N MET A 1 25.73 -2.64 63.06
CA MET A 1 24.67 -1.78 62.46
C MET A 1 24.83 -1.55 60.94
N LYS A 2 26.06 -1.44 60.39
CA LYS A 2 26.32 -1.26 58.94
C LYS A 2 25.69 -2.31 58.00
N MET A 3 25.56 -3.57 58.43
CA MET A 3 25.04 -4.66 57.58
C MET A 3 23.54 -4.55 57.22
N ARG A 4 22.71 -3.93 58.06
CA ARG A 4 21.26 -3.79 57.75
C ARG A 4 20.99 -2.69 56.73
N PHE A 5 21.82 -1.65 56.72
CA PHE A 5 21.68 -0.51 55.81
C PHE A 5 22.02 -0.89 54.37
N SER A 6 23.03 -1.73 54.16
CA SER A 6 23.42 -2.27 52.84
C SER A 6 22.29 -3.07 52.17
N ARG A 7 21.53 -3.87 52.94
CA ARG A 7 20.41 -4.65 52.41
C ARG A 7 19.23 -3.79 51.96
N ILE A 8 19.01 -2.63 52.61
CA ILE A 8 17.96 -1.69 52.24
C ILE A 8 18.33 -0.96 50.94
N ILE A 9 19.57 -0.47 50.85
CA ILE A 9 20.10 0.19 49.65
C ILE A 9 20.06 -0.76 48.44
N LEU A 10 20.45 -2.02 48.62
CA LEU A 10 20.41 -3.03 47.55
C LEU A 10 18.98 -3.24 47.02
N LYS A 11 17.98 -3.31 47.91
CA LYS A 11 16.57 -3.44 47.50
C LYS A 11 16.08 -2.24 46.68
N ILE A 12 16.47 -1.03 47.08
CA ILE A 12 16.11 0.20 46.35
C ILE A 12 16.75 0.20 44.96
N ILE A 13 18.02 -0.20 44.84
CA ILE A 13 18.71 -0.32 43.55
C ILE A 13 17.99 -1.33 42.63
N ILE A 14 17.61 -2.49 43.16
CA ILE A 14 16.88 -3.51 42.38
C ILE A 14 15.54 -2.95 41.87
N ILE A 15 14.80 -2.21 42.71
CA ILE A 15 13.53 -1.59 42.31
C ILE A 15 13.75 -0.57 41.19
N ILE A 16 14.77 0.28 41.29
CA ILE A 16 15.08 1.28 40.26
C ILE A 16 15.47 0.59 38.95
N ILE A 17 16.34 -0.43 39.01
CA ILE A 17 16.74 -1.21 37.82
C ILE A 17 15.51 -1.87 37.18
N SER A 18 14.63 -2.47 37.98
CA SER A 18 13.39 -3.07 37.48
C SER A 18 12.54 -2.04 36.75
N LEU A 19 12.37 -0.84 37.32
CA LEU A 19 11.58 0.24 36.71
C LEU A 19 12.17 0.67 35.35
N VAL A 20 13.49 0.84 35.28
CA VAL A 20 14.20 1.23 34.06
C VAL A 20 14.07 0.14 32.99
N ILE A 21 14.21 -1.13 33.36
CA ILE A 21 14.04 -2.26 32.43
C ILE A 21 12.60 -2.30 31.90
N THR A 22 11.59 -2.14 32.76
CA THR A 22 10.19 -2.11 32.32
C THR A 22 9.94 -0.95 31.36
N MET A 23 10.50 0.23 31.62
CA MET A 23 10.39 1.38 30.72
C MET A 23 11.05 1.12 29.36
N LEU A 24 12.24 0.52 29.33
CA LEU A 24 12.94 0.14 28.10
C LEU A 24 12.15 -0.89 27.28
N ILE A 25 11.58 -1.91 27.94
CA ILE A 25 10.74 -2.91 27.27
C ILE A 25 9.50 -2.26 26.66
N ALA A 26 8.82 -1.38 27.41
CA ALA A 26 7.66 -0.65 26.90
C ALA A 26 8.02 0.21 25.67
N LEU A 27 9.18 0.88 25.70
CA LEU A 27 9.69 1.67 24.57
C LEU A 27 9.97 0.78 23.35
N LEU A 28 10.62 -0.38 23.54
CA LEU A 28 10.89 -1.33 22.47
C LEU A 28 9.60 -1.90 21.86
N ILE A 29 8.61 -2.24 22.68
CA ILE A 29 7.29 -2.68 22.21
C ILE A 29 6.62 -1.57 21.41
N TYR A 30 6.65 -0.33 21.91
CA TYR A 30 6.11 0.83 21.19
C TYR A 30 6.75 0.97 19.81
N PHE A 31 8.08 1.01 19.75
CA PHE A 31 8.79 1.08 18.46
C PHE A 31 8.48 -0.11 17.57
N TYR A 32 8.45 -1.33 18.09
CA TYR A 32 8.14 -2.53 17.30
C TYR A 32 6.74 -2.46 16.68
N VAL A 33 5.74 -2.05 17.45
CA VAL A 33 4.35 -1.89 16.97
C VAL A 33 4.28 -0.78 15.91
N THR A 34 4.86 0.39 16.18
CA THR A 34 4.90 1.51 15.23
C THR A 34 5.64 1.14 13.94
N PHE A 35 6.76 0.41 14.02
CA PHE A 35 7.49 -0.03 12.82
C PHE A 35 6.75 -1.07 12.00
N ARG A 36 5.92 -1.92 12.64
CA ARG A 36 5.11 -2.91 11.92
C ARG A 36 4.09 -2.25 11.01
N GLU A 37 3.51 -1.13 11.43
CA GLU A 37 2.57 -0.34 10.62
C GLU A 37 3.22 0.31 9.38
N PHE A 38 4.55 0.42 9.33
CA PHE A 38 5.28 0.90 8.14
C PHE A 38 5.52 -0.18 7.07
N SER A 39 5.09 -1.42 7.33
CA SER A 39 5.18 -2.47 6.33
C SER A 39 4.32 -2.11 5.11
N PRO A 40 4.82 -2.27 3.88
CA PRO A 40 4.06 -1.93 2.68
C PRO A 40 2.76 -2.74 2.64
N LYS A 41 1.63 -2.03 2.55
CA LYS A 41 0.33 -2.66 2.34
C LYS A 41 0.18 -2.96 0.86
N VAL A 42 0.02 -4.23 0.53
CA VAL A 42 -0.16 -4.68 -0.85
C VAL A 42 -1.58 -5.20 -1.06
N SER A 43 -2.23 -4.79 -2.15
CA SER A 43 -3.47 -5.39 -2.63
C SER A 43 -3.32 -5.82 -4.08
N ILE A 44 -3.98 -6.91 -4.47
CA ILE A 44 -3.96 -7.41 -5.84
C ILE A 44 -5.40 -7.73 -6.22
N ASP A 45 -5.91 -7.05 -7.23
CA ASP A 45 -7.19 -7.34 -7.86
C ASP A 45 -6.93 -8.07 -9.17
N THR A 46 -7.60 -9.21 -9.35
CA THR A 46 -7.52 -9.99 -10.59
C THR A 46 -8.73 -9.67 -11.45
N LEU A 47 -8.49 -9.17 -12.66
CA LEU A 47 -9.54 -8.96 -13.66
C LEU A 47 -9.45 -10.10 -14.66
N THR A 48 -10.58 -10.75 -14.93
CA THR A 48 -10.65 -11.87 -15.87
C THR A 48 -11.59 -11.52 -17.00
N SER A 49 -11.09 -11.57 -18.23
CA SER A 49 -11.86 -11.44 -19.45
C SER A 49 -12.91 -12.53 -19.49
N LYS A 50 -14.18 -12.16 -19.72
CA LYS A 50 -15.27 -13.14 -19.82
C LYS A 50 -15.26 -13.85 -21.17
N LYS A 51 -14.73 -13.19 -22.20
CA LYS A 51 -14.71 -13.71 -23.56
C LYS A 51 -13.55 -14.68 -23.79
N THR A 52 -12.38 -14.36 -23.25
CA THR A 52 -11.13 -15.06 -23.61
C THR A 52 -10.50 -15.77 -22.42
N GLY A 53 -10.98 -15.50 -21.19
CA GLY A 53 -10.43 -16.07 -19.96
C GLY A 53 -9.08 -15.50 -19.55
N GLU A 54 -8.52 -14.58 -20.34
CA GLU A 54 -7.29 -13.86 -20.03
C GLU A 54 -7.41 -13.09 -18.71
N ARG A 55 -6.30 -12.98 -17.98
CA ARG A 55 -6.24 -12.26 -16.73
C ARG A 55 -5.21 -11.15 -16.77
N ILE A 56 -5.59 -10.01 -16.22
CA ILE A 56 -4.67 -8.94 -15.85
C ILE A 56 -4.82 -8.65 -14.36
N TYR A 57 -3.78 -8.08 -13.77
CA TYR A 57 -3.68 -7.86 -12.34
C TYR A 57 -3.49 -6.37 -12.09
N ILE A 58 -4.35 -5.79 -11.26
CA ILE A 58 -4.16 -4.45 -10.71
C ILE A 58 -3.56 -4.62 -9.32
N LYS A 59 -2.29 -4.23 -9.19
CA LYS A 59 -1.54 -4.36 -7.95
C LYS A 59 -1.37 -2.98 -7.35
N SER A 60 -1.71 -2.80 -6.08
CA SER A 60 -1.45 -1.57 -5.33
C SER A 60 -0.46 -1.84 -4.20
N LYS A 61 0.44 -0.89 -3.96
CA LYS A 61 1.41 -0.92 -2.88
C LYS A 61 1.46 0.46 -2.25
N THR A 62 1.11 0.55 -0.97
CA THR A 62 1.17 1.80 -0.19
C THR A 62 2.18 1.64 0.94
N TRP A 63 3.08 2.62 1.12
CA TRP A 63 4.07 2.62 2.18
C TRP A 63 4.41 4.03 2.69
N GLY A 64 5.21 4.09 3.76
CA GLY A 64 5.63 5.33 4.40
C GLY A 64 4.76 5.73 5.60
N LEU A 65 5.28 6.66 6.42
CA LEU A 65 4.76 7.01 7.75
C LEU A 65 3.27 7.41 7.76
N LEU A 66 2.82 8.06 6.68
CA LEU A 66 1.44 8.54 6.49
C LEU A 66 0.76 7.91 5.26
N GLY A 67 1.31 6.81 4.73
CA GLY A 67 0.83 6.21 3.48
C GLY A 67 1.00 7.10 2.24
N GLY A 68 1.92 8.09 2.30
CA GLY A 68 2.10 9.08 1.25
C GLY A 68 2.74 8.52 -0.03
N ALA A 69 3.41 7.36 0.04
CA ALA A 69 3.91 6.68 -1.13
C ALA A 69 2.90 5.61 -1.57
N HIS A 70 2.44 5.73 -2.81
CA HIS A 70 1.50 4.80 -3.40
C HIS A 70 1.94 4.48 -4.84
N LEU A 71 1.86 3.21 -5.18
CA LEU A 71 2.22 2.65 -6.47
C LEU A 71 1.10 1.72 -6.92
N ILE A 72 0.55 1.98 -8.10
CA ILE A 72 -0.40 1.07 -8.76
C ILE A 72 0.24 0.58 -10.05
N VAL A 73 0.17 -0.73 -10.26
CA VAL A 73 0.74 -1.41 -11.41
C VAL A 73 -0.31 -2.29 -12.05
N ILE A 74 -0.48 -2.16 -13.37
CA ILE A 74 -1.32 -3.07 -14.16
C ILE A 74 -0.40 -3.95 -14.97
N SER A 75 -0.49 -5.26 -14.74
CA SER A 75 0.46 -6.24 -15.29
C SER A 75 -0.26 -7.53 -15.66
N ASN A 76 0.32 -8.29 -16.60
CA ASN A 76 -0.09 -9.67 -16.91
C ASN A 76 0.49 -10.70 -15.92
N SER A 77 1.41 -10.29 -15.03
CA SER A 77 2.03 -11.18 -14.04
C SER A 77 1.23 -11.22 -12.74
N SER A 78 1.07 -12.40 -12.14
CA SER A 78 0.43 -12.61 -10.83
C SER A 78 1.38 -12.41 -9.63
N GLU A 79 2.64 -12.06 -9.87
CA GLU A 79 3.66 -11.92 -8.82
C GLU A 79 3.26 -10.87 -7.78
N LYS A 80 3.37 -11.26 -6.50
CA LYS A 80 2.97 -10.41 -5.36
C LYS A 80 4.00 -9.35 -5.02
N GLU A 81 5.27 -9.64 -5.24
CA GLU A 81 6.35 -8.68 -5.10
C GLU A 81 6.55 -7.97 -6.42
N PHE A 82 6.46 -6.64 -6.42
CA PHE A 82 6.60 -5.86 -7.64
C PHE A 82 7.11 -4.46 -7.33
N ASN A 83 7.80 -3.88 -8.31
CA ASN A 83 8.19 -2.47 -8.36
C ASN A 83 7.64 -1.77 -9.62
N GLY A 84 6.95 -2.50 -10.49
CA GLY A 84 6.53 -2.07 -11.82
C GLY A 84 7.70 -2.08 -12.82
N ASN A 85 7.47 -2.62 -14.01
CA ASN A 85 8.41 -2.55 -15.12
C ASN A 85 7.81 -1.66 -16.22
N PRO A 86 8.42 -0.50 -16.54
CA PRO A 86 7.85 0.45 -17.51
C PRO A 86 7.75 -0.13 -18.94
N ILE A 87 8.45 -1.23 -19.23
CA ILE A 87 8.39 -1.90 -20.53
C ILE A 87 7.15 -2.79 -20.63
N THR A 88 6.73 -3.41 -19.53
CA THR A 88 5.71 -4.47 -19.53
C THR A 88 4.46 -4.15 -18.72
N ASP A 89 4.46 -3.05 -17.96
CA ASP A 89 3.39 -2.72 -17.03
C ASP A 89 2.98 -1.24 -17.17
N TYR A 90 1.70 -0.96 -16.94
CA TYR A 90 1.25 0.42 -16.68
C TYR A 90 1.60 0.77 -15.23
N ILE A 91 2.17 1.95 -15.01
CA ILE A 91 2.68 2.36 -13.70
C ILE A 91 2.12 3.74 -13.34
N TYR A 92 1.36 3.78 -12.25
CA TYR A 92 0.84 5.00 -11.65
C TYR A 92 1.55 5.20 -10.31
N LYS A 93 2.14 6.39 -10.12
CA LYS A 93 2.92 6.73 -8.92
C LYS A 93 2.32 7.95 -8.24
N GLY A 94 2.46 7.99 -6.91
CA GLY A 94 2.10 9.13 -6.08
C GLY A 94 0.79 8.91 -5.34
N SER A 95 0.42 9.85 -4.48
CA SER A 95 -0.86 9.87 -3.76
C SER A 95 -2.06 10.13 -4.68
N GLU A 96 -1.84 10.11 -5.99
CA GLU A 96 -2.84 10.40 -6.99
C GLU A 96 -3.87 9.28 -6.98
N SER A 97 -5.11 9.71 -7.00
CA SER A 97 -6.23 8.83 -6.76
C SER A 97 -6.51 8.03 -8.04
N PHE A 98 -6.77 6.73 -7.89
CA PHE A 98 -7.00 5.82 -9.01
C PHE A 98 -8.40 5.23 -8.91
N LEU A 99 -9.22 5.46 -9.93
CA LEU A 99 -10.52 4.82 -10.08
C LEU A 99 -10.49 3.95 -11.30
N TYR A 100 -11.10 2.78 -11.20
CA TYR A 100 -11.27 1.94 -12.37
C TYR A 100 -12.61 1.22 -12.38
N ASN A 101 -13.01 0.83 -13.58
CA ASN A 101 -14.12 -0.05 -13.84
C ASN A 101 -13.69 -1.05 -14.91
N PHE A 102 -14.08 -2.31 -14.74
CA PHE A 102 -13.82 -3.37 -15.69
C PHE A 102 -15.14 -3.94 -16.23
N GLN A 103 -15.39 -3.74 -17.52
CA GLN A 103 -16.62 -4.19 -18.17
C GLN A 103 -16.32 -4.65 -19.60
N ASN A 104 -16.86 -5.81 -19.99
CA ASN A 104 -16.75 -6.37 -21.35
C ASN A 104 -15.31 -6.34 -21.89
N ASP A 105 -14.37 -6.86 -21.09
CA ASP A 105 -12.94 -6.97 -21.43
C ASP A 105 -12.28 -5.60 -21.69
N THR A 106 -12.90 -4.52 -21.20
CA THR A 106 -12.34 -3.18 -21.21
C THR A 106 -12.12 -2.70 -19.78
N LEU A 107 -10.88 -2.39 -19.45
CA LEU A 107 -10.49 -1.71 -18.23
C LEU A 107 -10.46 -0.20 -18.50
N ARG A 108 -11.42 0.52 -17.94
CA ARG A 108 -11.41 1.99 -17.93
C ARG A 108 -10.80 2.50 -16.64
N ILE A 109 -9.84 3.40 -16.78
CA ILE A 109 -9.11 4.03 -15.69
C ILE A 109 -9.41 5.51 -15.75
N TYR A 110 -9.67 6.08 -14.58
CA TYR A 110 -9.78 7.52 -14.37
C TYR A 110 -8.70 7.93 -13.38
N THR A 111 -7.83 8.83 -13.83
CA THR A 111 -6.62 9.23 -13.11
C THR A 111 -6.40 10.73 -13.28
N LEU A 112 -5.60 11.33 -12.39
CA LEU A 112 -5.17 12.73 -12.52
C LEU A 112 -4.06 12.87 -13.56
N LYS A 113 -3.30 11.81 -13.80
CA LYS A 113 -2.24 11.73 -14.79
C LYS A 113 -2.16 10.34 -15.39
N GLU A 114 -2.06 10.27 -16.71
CA GLU A 114 -1.90 9.00 -17.42
C GLU A 114 -0.52 8.38 -17.19
N SER A 115 -0.49 7.05 -17.15
CA SER A 115 0.73 6.26 -17.27
C SER A 115 1.19 6.26 -18.72
N GLU A 116 2.51 6.21 -18.91
CA GLU A 116 3.10 5.82 -20.18
C GLU A 116 2.57 4.44 -20.61
N ILE A 117 2.37 4.26 -21.92
CA ILE A 117 1.92 3.00 -22.48
C ILE A 117 3.14 2.07 -22.59
N PRO A 118 3.19 0.95 -21.85
CA PRO A 118 4.28 -0.01 -21.93
C PRO A 118 4.41 -0.63 -23.33
N ALA A 119 5.64 -0.71 -23.84
CA ALA A 119 5.93 -1.18 -25.20
C ALA A 119 5.59 -2.68 -25.41
N ASP A 120 5.77 -3.51 -24.39
CA ASP A 120 5.61 -4.97 -24.47
C ASP A 120 4.39 -5.49 -23.70
N PHE A 121 3.50 -4.59 -23.27
CA PHE A 121 2.24 -5.03 -22.66
C PHE A 121 1.33 -5.63 -23.73
N LYS A 122 1.09 -6.94 -23.60
CA LYS A 122 0.24 -7.69 -24.52
C LYS A 122 -0.96 -8.19 -23.76
N SER A 123 -2.14 -7.71 -24.13
CA SER A 123 -3.40 -8.20 -23.61
C SER A 123 -4.51 -8.03 -24.63
N GLU A 124 -5.46 -8.96 -24.64
CA GLU A 124 -6.74 -8.83 -25.33
C GLU A 124 -7.71 -7.96 -24.53
N ILE A 125 -7.45 -7.75 -23.23
CA ILE A 125 -8.15 -6.76 -22.42
C ILE A 125 -7.71 -5.35 -22.85
N VAL A 126 -8.68 -4.55 -23.28
CA VAL A 126 -8.45 -3.17 -23.72
C VAL A 126 -8.30 -2.26 -22.50
N ILE A 127 -7.21 -1.52 -22.43
CA ILE A 127 -6.97 -0.54 -21.35
C ILE A 127 -7.19 0.86 -21.92
N ILE A 128 -8.09 1.61 -21.29
CA ILE A 128 -8.39 3.01 -21.64
C ILE A 128 -8.09 3.86 -20.42
N GLN A 129 -7.14 4.77 -20.57
CA GLN A 129 -6.82 5.79 -19.57
C GLN A 129 -7.61 7.05 -19.88
N ASN A 130 -8.20 7.67 -18.86
CA ASN A 130 -8.86 8.95 -18.97
C ASN A 130 -8.27 9.89 -17.92
N GLU A 131 -7.44 10.83 -18.36
CA GLU A 131 -7.03 11.94 -17.51
C GLU A 131 -8.24 12.83 -17.19
N ILE A 132 -8.51 13.04 -15.91
CA ILE A 132 -9.60 13.90 -15.45
C ILE A 132 -9.11 14.89 -14.39
N PRO A 133 -9.67 16.12 -14.37
CA PRO A 133 -9.31 17.09 -13.33
C PRO A 133 -9.79 16.62 -11.95
N GLY A 134 -9.07 17.03 -10.91
CA GLY A 134 -9.30 16.55 -9.55
C GLY A 134 -10.72 16.77 -9.00
N TRP A 135 -11.42 17.84 -9.41
CA TRP A 135 -12.81 18.07 -8.99
C TRP A 135 -13.76 17.00 -9.55
N LYS A 136 -13.59 16.60 -10.81
CA LYS A 136 -14.40 15.56 -11.47
C LYS A 136 -14.09 14.20 -10.87
N PHE A 137 -12.84 13.97 -10.48
CA PHE A 137 -12.44 12.79 -9.76
C PHE A 137 -13.20 12.64 -8.43
N GLN A 138 -13.27 13.71 -7.62
CA GLN A 138 -13.99 13.68 -6.34
C GLN A 138 -15.50 13.46 -6.54
N GLU A 139 -16.07 14.02 -7.60
CA GLU A 139 -17.46 13.81 -7.98
C GLU A 139 -17.73 12.32 -8.30
N LEU A 140 -16.91 11.71 -9.17
CA LEU A 140 -17.02 10.30 -9.53
C LEU A 140 -16.86 9.39 -8.30
N LYS A 141 -15.88 9.69 -7.44
CA LYS A 141 -15.63 8.95 -6.20
C LYS A 141 -16.85 8.95 -5.27
N LYS A 142 -17.65 10.03 -5.26
CA LYS A 142 -18.80 10.18 -4.37
C LYS A 142 -20.09 9.59 -4.97
N ASN A 143 -20.26 9.70 -6.27
CA ASN A 143 -21.55 9.46 -6.93
C ASN A 143 -21.63 8.09 -7.63
N ASP A 144 -20.50 7.49 -8.01
CA ASP A 144 -20.49 6.23 -8.77
C ASP A 144 -20.04 5.05 -7.91
N LYS A 145 -20.99 4.18 -7.55
CA LYS A 145 -20.74 2.97 -6.76
C LYS A 145 -20.12 1.83 -7.56
N THR A 146 -20.07 1.95 -8.90
CA THR A 146 -19.51 0.91 -9.78
C THR A 146 -18.00 1.04 -9.93
N LEU A 147 -17.44 2.18 -9.54
CA LEU A 147 -15.99 2.42 -9.56
C LEU A 147 -15.33 1.80 -8.34
N ILE A 148 -14.22 1.11 -8.57
CA ILE A 148 -13.36 0.61 -7.49
C ILE A 148 -12.31 1.69 -7.21
N ILE A 149 -12.19 2.05 -5.94
CA ILE A 149 -11.28 3.07 -5.44
C ILE A 149 -10.02 2.40 -4.92
N ARG A 150 -8.86 2.80 -5.44
CA ARG A 150 -7.55 2.42 -4.92
C ARG A 150 -6.72 3.65 -4.59
#